data_AF-A0A948P382-F1
#
_entry.id   AF-A0A948P382-F1
#
_cell.length_a   1.000
_cell.length_b   1.000
_cell.length_c   1.000
_cell.angle_alpha   90.00
_cell.angle_beta   90.00
_cell.angle_gamma   90.00
#
_symmetry.space_group_name_H-M   'P 1'
#
loop_
_entity.id
_entity.type
_entity.pdbx_description
1 polymer ?
#
loop_
_entity_poly.entity_id
_entity_poly.type
_entity_poly.pdbx_seq_one_letter_code
_entity_poly.pdbx_strand_id
1 'polypeptide(L)'
;MTNQIGRLIGKVRHTLSITNSRDEKVQIALTFDFSTATDAEIKAWALSNRVIAFQRPARDLSASELNALDGTTVIASDAGKKVVSRDEKIKTLVNAGIPLKLAIIAVDNPELLETVNVPDESDKSE
;
A
#
# COMPACT_ATOMS: atom_id res chain seq x y z
N MET A 1 -20.40 -3.41 -12.24
CA MET A 1 -19.70 -4.71 -12.11
C MET A 1 -20.11 -5.33 -10.79
N THR A 2 -20.45 -6.61 -10.76
CA THR A 2 -20.87 -7.33 -9.54
C THR A 2 -19.64 -7.63 -8.66
N ASN A 3 -19.79 -7.55 -7.34
CA ASN A 3 -18.76 -7.84 -6.33
C ASN A 3 -19.25 -8.85 -5.27
N GLN A 4 -20.16 -9.74 -5.66
CA GLN A 4 -20.76 -10.70 -4.74
C GLN A 4 -19.73 -11.69 -4.20
N ILE A 5 -18.85 -12.19 -5.06
CA ILE A 5 -17.82 -13.16 -4.67
C ILE A 5 -16.84 -12.52 -3.70
N GLY A 6 -16.44 -11.26 -3.94
CA GLY A 6 -15.51 -10.53 -3.08
C GLY A 6 -16.05 -10.30 -1.68
N ARG A 7 -17.32 -9.91 -1.58
CA ARG A 7 -18.03 -9.77 -0.31
C ARG A 7 -18.19 -11.09 0.44
N LEU A 8 -18.40 -12.20 -0.27
CA LEU A 8 -18.51 -13.54 0.34
C LEU A 8 -17.17 -14.05 0.86
N ILE A 9 -16.06 -13.77 0.16
CA ILE A 9 -14.72 -14.13 0.61
C ILE A 9 -14.31 -13.26 1.81
N GLY A 10 -14.53 -11.95 1.73
CA GLY A 10 -14.14 -11.01 2.78
C GLY A 10 -12.63 -10.92 2.96
N LYS A 11 -12.15 -11.16 4.18
CA LYS A 11 -10.75 -11.00 4.56
C LYS A 11 -10.09 -12.35 4.80
N VAL A 12 -8.97 -12.60 4.13
CA VAL A 12 -8.21 -13.86 4.24
C VAL A 12 -6.80 -13.56 4.73
N ARG A 13 -6.44 -14.11 5.89
CA ARG A 13 -5.07 -14.02 6.42
C ARG A 13 -4.20 -15.12 5.83
N HIS A 14 -3.01 -14.76 5.37
CA HIS A 14 -2.03 -15.69 4.82
C HIS A 14 -0.62 -15.35 5.29
N THR A 15 0.10 -16.36 5.79
CA THR A 15 1.54 -16.24 6.07
C THR A 15 2.34 -16.52 4.82
N LEU A 16 3.24 -15.60 4.47
CA LEU A 16 4.06 -15.63 3.26
C LEU A 16 5.53 -15.73 3.67
N SER A 17 6.31 -16.55 2.99
CA SER A 17 7.77 -16.48 3.04
C SER A 17 8.28 -15.72 1.83
N ILE A 18 9.05 -14.65 2.03
CA ILE A 18 9.61 -13.82 0.98
C ILE A 18 11.12 -13.86 1.08
N THR A 19 11.78 -14.25 -0.01
CA THR A 19 13.23 -14.09 -0.16
C THR A 19 13.47 -12.88 -1.06
N ASN A 20 14.04 -11.82 -0.50
CA ASN A 20 14.31 -10.60 -1.26
C ASN A 20 15.50 -10.75 -2.20
N SER A 21 15.81 -9.72 -2.98
CA SER A 21 16.93 -9.69 -3.92
C SER A 21 18.31 -9.74 -3.26
N ARG A 22 18.38 -9.60 -1.93
CA ARG A 22 19.59 -9.66 -1.12
C ARG A 22 19.74 -11.00 -0.40
N ASP A 23 18.96 -12.02 -0.81
CA ASP A 23 18.88 -13.35 -0.18
C ASP A 23 18.44 -13.35 1.29
N GLU A 24 17.87 -12.25 1.78
CA GLU A 24 17.24 -12.20 3.11
C GLU A 24 15.88 -12.86 3.04
N LYS A 25 15.61 -13.76 3.98
CA LYS A 25 14.33 -14.48 4.08
C LYS A 25 13.51 -13.93 5.24
N VAL A 26 12.30 -13.45 4.94
CA VAL A 26 11.36 -12.91 5.92
C VAL A 26 10.04 -13.67 5.83
N GLN A 27 9.45 -13.95 6.98
CA GLN A 27 8.07 -14.46 7.07
C GLN A 27 7.16 -13.38 7.60
N ILE A 28 6.10 -13.07 6.85
CA ILE A 28 5.12 -12.06 7.21
C ILE A 28 3.70 -12.62 7.06
N ALA A 29 2.81 -12.23 7.94
CA ALA A 29 1.39 -12.57 7.89
C ALA A 29 0.59 -11.37 7.38
N LEU A 30 0.03 -11.49 6.19
CA LEU A 30 -0.79 -10.45 5.58
C LEU A 30 -2.26 -10.84 5.56
N THR A 31 -3.14 -9.86 5.65
CA THR A 31 -4.56 -10.06 5.39
C THR A 31 -4.91 -9.48 4.02
N PHE A 32 -5.41 -10.31 3.09
CA PHE A 32 -5.94 -9.84 1.82
C PHE A 32 -7.44 -9.56 1.95
N ASP A 33 -7.84 -8.33 1.65
CA ASP A 33 -9.25 -7.90 1.69
C ASP A 33 -9.87 -7.91 0.29
N PHE A 34 -10.79 -8.85 0.07
CA PHE A 34 -11.50 -9.04 -1.19
C PHE A 34 -12.85 -8.31 -1.24
N SER A 35 -13.27 -7.65 -0.15
CA SER A 35 -14.62 -7.09 -0.02
C SER A 35 -15.01 -6.06 -1.09
N THR A 36 -14.01 -5.39 -1.68
CA THR A 36 -14.17 -4.39 -2.73
C THR A 36 -13.86 -4.92 -4.14
N ALA A 37 -13.36 -6.16 -4.25
CA ALA A 37 -12.99 -6.77 -5.52
C ALA A 37 -14.21 -7.18 -6.35
N THR A 38 -14.15 -6.94 -7.65
CA THR A 38 -15.18 -7.38 -8.59
C THR A 38 -15.09 -8.88 -8.86
N ASP A 39 -16.21 -9.49 -9.24
CA ASP A 39 -16.26 -10.92 -9.55
C ASP A 39 -15.37 -11.28 -10.75
N ALA A 40 -15.17 -10.34 -11.68
CA ALA A 40 -14.27 -10.51 -12.82
C ALA A 40 -12.81 -10.54 -12.38
N GLU A 41 -12.41 -9.63 -11.49
CA GLU A 41 -11.08 -9.63 -10.89
C GLU A 41 -10.81 -10.93 -10.13
N ILE A 42 -11.76 -11.39 -9.31
CA ILE A 42 -11.61 -12.64 -8.54
C ILE A 42 -11.49 -13.85 -9.46
N LYS A 43 -12.23 -13.90 -10.56
CA LYS A 43 -12.10 -14.96 -11.57
C LYS A 43 -10.73 -14.92 -12.27
N ALA A 44 -10.24 -13.74 -12.61
CA ALA A 44 -8.89 -13.59 -13.15
C ALA A 44 -7.81 -14.04 -12.14
N TRP A 45 -8.06 -13.81 -10.84
CA TRP A 45 -7.17 -14.25 -9.76
C TRP A 45 -7.26 -15.75 -9.47
N ALA A 46 -8.41 -16.40 -9.67
CA ALA A 46 -8.48 -17.86 -9.58
C ALA A 46 -7.51 -18.54 -10.56
N LEU A 47 -7.18 -17.86 -11.67
CA LEU A 47 -6.19 -18.30 -12.65
C LEU A 47 -4.77 -17.80 -12.35
N SER A 48 -4.58 -16.87 -11.41
CA SER A 48 -3.30 -16.20 -11.11
C SER A 48 -2.99 -16.16 -9.60
N ASN A 49 -1.90 -16.79 -9.16
CA ASN A 49 -1.57 -16.86 -7.73
C ASN A 49 -1.26 -15.48 -7.11
N ARG A 50 -2.16 -15.00 -6.22
CA ARG A 50 -2.10 -13.64 -5.66
C ARG A 50 -0.90 -13.40 -4.74
N VAL A 51 -0.46 -14.44 -4.04
CA VAL A 51 0.75 -14.40 -3.23
C VAL A 51 1.97 -14.08 -4.09
N ILE A 52 2.07 -14.69 -5.27
CA ILE A 52 3.17 -14.42 -6.22
C ILE A 52 3.10 -12.97 -6.73
N ALA A 53 1.89 -12.49 -7.02
CA ALA A 53 1.70 -11.11 -7.46
C ALA A 53 2.21 -10.12 -6.40
N PHE A 54 1.91 -10.33 -5.12
CA PHE A 54 2.44 -9.51 -4.03
C PHE A 54 3.95 -9.71 -3.81
N GLN A 55 4.43 -10.95 -3.86
CA GLN A 55 5.84 -11.27 -3.61
C GLN A 55 6.77 -10.59 -4.62
N ARG A 56 6.41 -10.55 -5.92
CA ARG A 56 7.26 -9.98 -6.97
C ARG A 56 7.81 -8.59 -6.64
N PRO A 57 6.96 -7.55 -6.41
CA PRO A 57 7.45 -6.24 -6.00
C PRO A 57 8.02 -6.21 -4.58
N ALA A 58 7.55 -7.07 -3.68
CA ALA A 58 8.08 -7.13 -2.31
C ALA A 58 9.54 -7.62 -2.24
N ARG A 59 10.06 -8.29 -3.29
CA ARG A 59 11.48 -8.73 -3.33
C ARG A 59 12.48 -7.57 -3.44
N ASP A 60 12.02 -6.37 -3.80
CA ASP A 60 12.87 -5.18 -3.88
C ASP A 60 13.02 -4.49 -2.52
N LEU A 61 12.21 -4.87 -1.53
CA LEU A 61 12.24 -4.33 -0.18
C LEU A 61 13.31 -5.01 0.68
N SER A 62 13.87 -4.22 1.60
CA SER A 62 14.75 -4.72 2.66
C SER A 62 13.97 -5.55 3.69
N ALA A 63 14.68 -6.37 4.47
CA ALA A 63 14.05 -7.14 5.53
C ALA A 63 13.29 -6.26 6.56
N SER A 64 13.80 -5.08 6.90
CA SER A 64 13.11 -4.18 7.84
C SER A 64 11.80 -3.63 7.28
N GLU A 65 11.78 -3.28 6.00
CA GLU A 65 10.56 -2.83 5.31
C GLU A 65 9.54 -3.97 5.17
N LEU A 66 10.01 -5.19 4.89
CA LEU A 66 9.13 -6.36 4.85
C LEU A 66 8.50 -6.63 6.21
N ASN A 67 9.27 -6.60 7.30
CA ASN A 67 8.74 -6.78 8.65
C ASN A 67 7.74 -5.68 9.05
N ALA A 68 7.90 -4.46 8.55
CA ALA A 68 6.93 -3.38 8.77
C ALA A 68 5.56 -3.66 8.10
N LEU A 69 5.51 -4.57 7.13
CA LEU A 69 4.26 -5.01 6.51
C LEU A 69 3.59 -6.16 7.28
N ASP A 70 4.24 -6.75 8.28
CA ASP A 70 3.65 -7.86 9.03
C ASP A 70 2.38 -7.41 9.78
N GLY A 71 1.33 -8.24 9.70
CA GLY A 71 0.01 -7.95 10.27
C GLY A 71 -0.83 -6.95 9.46
N THR A 72 -0.31 -6.36 8.38
CA THR A 72 -1.06 -5.37 7.60
C THR A 72 -2.15 -6.01 6.75
N THR A 73 -3.16 -5.19 6.41
CA THR A 73 -4.22 -5.55 5.47
C THR A 73 -3.93 -4.92 4.11
N VAL A 74 -3.90 -5.74 3.07
CA VAL A 74 -3.70 -5.34 1.69
C VAL A 74 -5.01 -5.54 0.93
N ILE A 75 -5.47 -4.50 0.24
CA ILE A 75 -6.65 -4.64 -0.62
C ILE A 75 -6.29 -5.62 -1.75
N ALA A 76 -7.16 -6.61 -1.97
CA ALA A 76 -6.90 -7.69 -2.90
C ALA A 76 -6.69 -7.20 -4.33
N SER A 77 -7.21 -6.05 -4.74
CA SER A 77 -6.95 -5.42 -6.05
C SER A 77 -5.60 -4.70 -6.14
N ASP A 78 -4.98 -4.36 -4.99
CA ASP A 78 -3.71 -3.64 -4.94
C ASP A 78 -2.47 -4.55 -4.90
N ALA A 79 -2.62 -5.82 -4.53
CA ALA A 79 -1.50 -6.76 -4.59
C ALA A 79 -0.85 -6.81 -6.00
N GLY A 80 0.47 -6.88 -6.08
CA GLY A 80 1.18 -6.84 -7.37
C GLY A 80 1.16 -5.52 -8.14
N LYS A 81 0.49 -4.46 -7.64
CA LYS A 81 0.95 -3.10 -7.95
C LYS A 81 2.34 -2.93 -7.35
N LYS A 82 3.18 -2.10 -7.97
CA LYS A 82 4.53 -1.82 -7.46
C LYS A 82 4.41 -1.41 -5.99
N VAL A 83 5.03 -2.16 -5.09
CA VAL A 83 5.12 -1.80 -3.67
C VAL A 83 6.20 -0.74 -3.60
N VAL A 84 5.78 0.51 -3.77
CA VAL A 84 6.67 1.67 -3.79
C VAL A 84 7.18 1.87 -2.36
N SER A 85 8.49 1.78 -2.15
CA SER A 85 9.09 2.01 -0.83
C SER A 85 8.75 3.41 -0.32
N ARG A 86 8.86 3.63 1.00
CA ARG A 86 8.66 4.96 1.59
C ARG A 86 9.48 6.02 0.86
N ASP A 87 10.74 5.71 0.59
CA ASP A 87 11.66 6.63 -0.08
C ASP A 87 11.29 6.86 -1.55
N GLU A 88 10.81 5.84 -2.25
CA GLU A 88 10.30 6.02 -3.62
C GLU A 88 9.01 6.85 -3.63
N LYS A 89 8.13 6.73 -2.63
CA LYS A 89 6.94 7.59 -2.50
C LYS A 89 7.33 9.04 -2.26
N ILE A 90 8.27 9.29 -1.33
CA ILE A 90 8.80 10.64 -1.07
C ILE A 90 9.45 11.20 -2.34
N LYS A 91 10.31 10.43 -3.03
CA LYS A 91 10.93 10.85 -4.29
C LYS A 91 9.91 11.19 -5.37
N THR A 92 8.84 10.42 -5.48
CA THR A 92 7.77 10.67 -6.46
C THR A 92 7.07 12.00 -6.18
N LEU A 93 6.77 12.29 -4.91
CA LEU A 93 6.15 13.56 -4.50
C LEU A 93 7.10 14.74 -4.71
N VAL A 94 8.38 14.58 -4.38
CA VAL A 94 9.41 15.61 -4.61
C VAL A 94 9.58 15.90 -6.10
N ASN A 95 9.60 14.86 -6.95
CA ASN A 95 9.67 15.02 -8.40
C ASN A 95 8.40 15.67 -8.99
N ALA A 96 7.26 15.52 -8.32
CA ALA A 96 6.03 16.23 -8.64
C ALA A 96 6.02 17.70 -8.17
N GLY A 97 7.10 18.18 -7.55
CA GLY A 97 7.27 19.56 -7.09
C GLY A 97 6.88 19.81 -5.62
N ILE A 98 6.55 18.77 -4.86
CA ILE A 98 6.20 18.92 -3.44
C ILE A 98 7.50 19.05 -2.60
N PRO A 99 7.62 20.07 -1.74
CA PRO A 99 8.78 20.22 -0.86
C PRO A 99 9.03 18.96 -0.01
N LEU A 100 10.30 18.57 0.15
CA LEU A 100 10.70 17.33 0.84
C LEU A 100 10.05 17.15 2.22
N LYS A 101 9.94 18.23 3.02
CA LYS A 101 9.29 18.19 4.34
C LYS A 101 7.81 17.81 4.24
N LEU A 102 7.09 18.38 3.27
CA LEU A 102 5.68 18.06 3.04
C LEU A 102 5.50 16.67 2.43
N ALA A 103 6.42 16.24 1.56
CA ALA A 103 6.42 14.88 1.01
C ALA A 103 6.63 13.81 2.09
N ILE A 104 7.51 14.06 3.07
CA ILE A 104 7.71 13.19 4.23
C ILE A 104 6.42 13.12 5.07
N ILE A 105 5.83 14.28 5.41
CA ILE A 105 4.59 14.35 6.19
C ILE A 105 3.45 13.64 5.47
N ALA A 106 3.30 13.86 4.16
CA ALA A 106 2.28 13.22 3.33
C ALA A 106 2.34 11.69 3.33
N VAL A 107 3.56 11.14 3.41
CA VAL A 107 3.77 9.68 3.40
C VAL A 107 3.66 9.09 4.81
N ASP A 108 4.18 9.78 5.82
CA ASP A 108 4.26 9.26 7.18
C ASP A 108 2.98 9.53 8.00
N ASN A 109 2.29 10.64 7.74
CA ASN A 109 1.10 11.08 8.48
C ASN A 109 0.18 11.91 7.56
N PRO A 110 -0.56 11.26 6.63
CA PRO A 110 -1.37 11.95 5.62
C PRO A 110 -2.46 12.86 6.23
N GLU A 111 -2.93 12.59 7.45
CA GLU A 111 -3.93 13.40 8.16
C GLU A 111 -3.42 14.80 8.55
N LEU A 112 -2.10 14.98 8.67
CA LEU A 112 -1.50 16.29 8.96
C LEU A 112 -1.49 17.24 7.76
N LEU A 113 -1.82 16.77 6.55
CA LEU A 113 -1.95 17.65 5.39
C LEU A 113 -3.22 18.52 5.46
N GLU A 114 -4.26 18.08 6.16
CA GLU A 114 -5.50 18.84 6.32
C GLU A 114 -5.32 20.07 7.22
N THR A 115 -4.33 20.07 8.12
CA THR A 115 -4.07 21.18 9.05
C THR A 115 -3.12 22.25 8.51
N VAL A 116 -2.47 22.02 7.36
CA VAL A 116 -1.53 22.99 6.77
C VAL A 116 -2.24 24.05 5.90
N ASN A 117 -3.54 23.88 5.64
CA ASN A 117 -4.31 24.80 4.81
C ASN A 117 -5.37 25.55 5.63
N VAL A 118 -4.96 26.48 6.52
CA VAL A 118 -5.59 27.80 6.79
C VAL A 118 -4.61 28.62 7.68
N PRO A 119 -4.07 29.75 7.20
CA PRO A 119 -4.40 31.02 7.85
C PRO A 119 -5.20 31.88 6.88
N ASP A 120 -6.43 32.17 7.28
CA ASP A 120 -7.32 33.12 6.64
C ASP A 120 -6.67 34.51 6.83
N GLU A 121 -6.18 35.10 5.74
CA GLU A 121 -5.85 36.52 5.69
C GLU A 121 -7.16 37.32 5.74
N SER A 122 -7.74 37.46 6.92
CA SER A 122 -8.83 38.41 7.15
C SER A 122 -8.75 39.02 8.55
N ASP A 123 -7.74 39.89 8.73
CA ASP A 123 -7.88 41.02 9.67
C ASP A 123 -7.14 42.25 9.11
N LYS A 124 -7.75 42.82 8.06
CA LYS A 124 -7.63 44.24 7.72
C LYS A 124 -9.01 44.86 7.82
N SER A 125 -9.35 45.40 8.98
CA SER A 125 -10.44 46.36 9.28
C SER A 125 -10.27 46.68 10.78
N GLU A 126 -10.04 47.88 11.29
CA GLU A 126 -10.13 49.29 10.85
C GLU A 126 -9.00 50.10 11.51
#